data_AF-A0A4U0MUK2-F1
#
_entry.id   AF-A0A4U0MUK2-F1
#
_cell.length_a   1.000
_cell.length_b   1.000
_cell.length_c   1.000
_cell.angle_alpha   90.00
_cell.angle_beta   90.00
_cell.angle_gamma   90.00
#
_symmetry.space_group_name_H-M   'P 1'
#
loop_
_entity.id
_entity.type
_entity.pdbx_description
1 polymer ?
#
loop_
_entity_poly.entity_id
_entity_poly.type
_entity_poly.pdbx_seq_one_letter_code
_entity_poly.pdbx_strand_id
1 'polypeptide(L)'
;MVSVERTEAADDFSRLVALVEETGERVTLTEDDQVVGVLIPAAELAALEYWAQRHHGRPIPLPNAAEERPPGPAEHGPYMQYVHMDGGCMTFTRGRMVVAELRPADWFDWLEQQAVYGRQGYMSPEQSAAFAEFLARQPPVGEQ
;
A
#
# COMPACT_ATOMS: atom_id res chain seq x y z
N MET A 1 7.50 -6.47 -8.75
CA MET A 1 6.18 -5.78 -8.83
C MET A 1 5.29 -6.53 -9.79
N VAL A 2 4.22 -7.12 -9.27
CA VAL A 2 3.23 -7.88 -10.06
C VAL A 2 1.98 -7.01 -10.21
N SER A 3 1.42 -6.93 -11.42
CA SER A 3 0.17 -6.23 -11.71
C SER A 3 -0.92 -7.25 -12.04
N VAL A 4 -2.13 -7.05 -11.51
CA VAL A 4 -3.28 -7.97 -11.69
C VAL A 4 -4.56 -7.17 -11.86
N GLU A 5 -5.43 -7.58 -12.77
CA GLU A 5 -6.76 -6.98 -12.92
C GLU A 5 -7.61 -7.19 -11.66
N ARG A 6 -8.33 -6.16 -11.24
CA ARG A 6 -9.10 -6.14 -9.99
C ARG A 6 -10.17 -7.22 -9.96
N THR A 7 -10.79 -7.50 -11.10
CA THR A 7 -11.80 -8.55 -11.27
C THR A 7 -11.20 -9.93 -11.07
N GLU A 8 -10.00 -10.19 -11.59
CA GLU A 8 -9.27 -11.45 -11.38
C GLU A 8 -8.76 -11.58 -9.94
N ALA A 9 -8.35 -10.47 -9.33
CA ALA A 9 -7.88 -10.45 -7.95
C ALA A 9 -9.00 -10.75 -6.94
N ALA A 10 -10.24 -10.35 -7.23
CA ALA A 10 -11.39 -10.64 -6.37
C ALA A 10 -11.57 -12.15 -6.13
N ASP A 11 -11.24 -12.96 -7.15
CA ASP A 11 -11.37 -14.41 -7.10
C ASP A 11 -10.14 -15.11 -6.50
N ASP A 12 -8.97 -14.44 -6.45
CA ASP A 12 -7.69 -15.06 -6.04
C ASP A 12 -6.88 -14.24 -4.99
N PHE A 13 -7.57 -13.50 -4.11
CA PHE A 13 -6.91 -12.76 -3.03
C PHE A 13 -6.01 -13.63 -2.15
N SER A 14 -6.37 -14.90 -1.94
CA SER A 14 -5.55 -15.84 -1.15
C SER A 14 -4.14 -15.98 -1.71
N ARG A 15 -4.00 -16.11 -3.03
CA ARG A 15 -2.71 -16.25 -3.70
C ARG A 15 -1.93 -14.94 -3.70
N LEU A 16 -2.60 -13.82 -3.93
CA LEU A 16 -1.94 -12.51 -3.94
C LEU A 16 -1.38 -12.15 -2.56
N VAL A 17 -2.16 -12.41 -1.50
CA VAL A 17 -1.70 -12.21 -0.11
C VAL A 17 -0.54 -13.14 0.21
N ALA A 18 -0.60 -14.40 -0.22
CA ALA A 18 0.53 -15.33 -0.04
C ALA A 18 1.80 -14.83 -0.75
N LEU A 19 1.68 -14.31 -1.97
CA LEU A 19 2.82 -13.74 -2.71
C LEU A 19 3.44 -12.55 -1.96
N VAL A 20 2.61 -11.62 -1.47
CA VAL A 20 3.07 -10.47 -0.67
C VAL A 20 3.74 -10.94 0.62
N GLU A 21 3.16 -11.91 1.32
CA GLU A 21 3.71 -12.44 2.56
C GLU A 21 5.06 -13.16 2.34
N GLU A 22 5.18 -13.95 1.27
CA GLU A 22 6.37 -14.75 0.97
C GLU A 22 7.54 -13.90 0.46
N THR A 23 7.24 -12.91 -0.37
CA THR A 23 8.27 -12.12 -1.08
C THR A 23 8.57 -10.78 -0.41
N GLY A 24 7.61 -10.24 0.34
CA GLY A 24 7.65 -8.85 0.79
C GLY A 24 7.53 -7.83 -0.35
N GLU A 25 7.17 -8.25 -1.56
CA GLU A 25 6.91 -7.34 -2.68
C GLU A 25 5.46 -6.87 -2.68
N ARG A 26 5.24 -5.68 -3.25
CA ARG A 26 3.91 -5.10 -3.49
C ARG A 26 3.26 -5.75 -4.71
N VAL A 27 1.93 -5.87 -4.67
CA VAL A 27 1.10 -6.22 -5.82
C VAL A 27 0.21 -5.05 -6.17
N THR A 28 0.17 -4.69 -7.45
CA THR A 28 -0.64 -3.60 -7.97
C THR A 28 -1.91 -4.16 -8.58
N LEU A 29 -3.04 -3.51 -8.29
CA LEU A 29 -4.35 -3.86 -8.83
C LEU A 29 -4.73 -2.84 -9.88
N THR A 30 -5.12 -3.32 -11.06
CA THR A 30 -5.56 -2.50 -12.18
C THR A 30 -7.04 -2.69 -12.49
N GLU A 31 -7.68 -1.67 -13.02
CA GLU A 31 -9.03 -1.72 -13.58
C GLU A 31 -9.03 -0.85 -14.84
N ASP A 32 -9.37 -1.42 -16.00
CA ASP A 32 -9.28 -0.75 -17.30
C ASP A 32 -7.90 -0.10 -17.55
N ASP A 33 -6.82 -0.85 -17.30
CA ASP A 33 -5.41 -0.40 -17.38
C ASP A 33 -5.04 0.75 -16.42
N GLN A 34 -5.92 1.13 -15.49
CA GLN A 34 -5.63 2.14 -14.45
C GLN A 34 -5.31 1.47 -13.13
N VAL A 35 -4.24 1.91 -12.46
CA VAL A 35 -3.90 1.42 -11.12
C VAL A 35 -4.93 1.95 -10.12
N VAL A 36 -5.69 1.03 -9.50
CA VAL A 36 -6.77 1.36 -8.56
C VAL A 36 -6.42 1.04 -7.12
N GLY A 37 -5.47 0.14 -6.89
CA GLY A 37 -5.04 -0.20 -5.54
C GLY A 37 -3.70 -0.89 -5.49
N VAL A 38 -3.12 -0.93 -4.28
CA VAL A 38 -1.85 -1.61 -4.01
C VAL A 38 -2.03 -2.48 -2.78
N LEU A 39 -1.72 -3.76 -2.93
CA LEU A 39 -1.58 -4.72 -1.82
C LEU A 39 -0.14 -4.66 -1.32
N ILE A 40 0.04 -4.28 -0.07
CA ILE A 40 1.32 -3.87 0.51
C ILE A 40 1.62 -4.75 1.73
N PRO A 41 2.87 -5.20 1.94
CA PRO A 41 3.26 -5.86 3.18
C PRO A 41 3.00 -4.96 4.39
N ALA A 42 2.43 -5.51 5.46
CA ALA A 42 2.07 -4.72 6.65
C ALA A 42 3.29 -3.99 7.27
N ALA A 43 4.46 -4.61 7.24
CA ALA A 43 5.71 -4.03 7.75
C ALA A 43 6.16 -2.82 6.91
N GLU A 44 5.97 -2.88 5.59
CA GLU A 44 6.29 -1.77 4.69
C GLU A 44 5.34 -0.60 4.90
N LEU A 45 4.03 -0.88 4.98
CA LEU A 45 3.02 0.14 5.25
C LEU A 45 3.31 0.88 6.57
N ALA A 46 3.61 0.14 7.65
CA ALA A 46 3.98 0.74 8.94
C ALA A 46 5.21 1.67 8.85
N ALA A 47 6.20 1.31 8.03
CA ALA A 47 7.38 2.14 7.80
C ALA A 47 7.02 3.41 7.03
N LEU A 48 6.18 3.32 6.00
CA LEU A 48 5.70 4.47 5.24
C LEU A 48 4.92 5.44 6.13
N GLU A 49 3.96 4.93 6.91
CA GLU A 49 3.16 5.72 7.85
C GLU A 49 4.03 6.45 8.88
N TYR A 50 5.02 5.75 9.45
CA TYR A 50 5.96 6.33 10.42
C TYR A 50 6.69 7.58 9.88
N TRP A 51 7.12 7.53 8.61
CA TRP A 51 7.83 8.63 7.98
C TRP A 51 6.88 9.71 7.48
N ALA A 52 5.76 9.32 6.88
CA ALA A 52 4.73 10.25 6.43
C ALA A 52 4.22 11.11 7.58
N GLN A 53 3.96 10.52 8.75
CA GLN A 53 3.49 11.23 9.92
C GLN A 53 4.48 12.32 10.40
N ARG A 54 5.78 12.07 10.27
CA ARG A 54 6.83 13.05 10.67
C ARG A 54 6.86 14.27 9.76
N HIS A 55 6.58 14.09 8.47
CA HIS A 55 6.51 15.22 7.55
C HIS A 55 5.16 15.95 7.68
N HIS A 56 4.07 15.18 7.64
CA HIS A 56 2.72 15.73 7.64
C HIS A 56 2.39 16.46 8.96
N GLY A 57 2.95 16.02 10.08
CA GLY A 57 2.80 16.67 11.39
C GLY A 57 1.37 16.62 11.96
N ARG A 58 0.49 15.82 11.33
CA ARG A 58 -0.92 15.61 11.67
C ARG A 58 -1.27 14.13 11.47
N PRO A 59 -2.37 13.64 12.05
CA PRO A 59 -2.86 12.31 11.75
C PRO A 59 -2.95 12.07 10.23
N ILE A 60 -2.54 10.89 9.79
CA ILE A 60 -2.64 10.49 8.38
C ILE A 60 -4.12 10.48 8.00
N PRO A 61 -4.52 11.18 6.91
CA PRO A 61 -5.90 11.16 6.46
C PRO A 61 -6.27 9.73 6.09
N LEU A 62 -7.37 9.25 6.66
CA LEU A 62 -7.97 8.00 6.22
C LEU A 62 -8.91 8.30 5.06
N PRO A 63 -9.10 7.34 4.12
CA PRO A 63 -10.09 7.49 3.07
C PRO A 63 -11.49 7.70 3.65
N ASN A 64 -12.35 8.37 2.89
CA ASN A 64 -13.72 8.65 3.31
C ASN A 64 -14.52 7.34 3.44
N ALA A 65 -15.38 7.27 4.46
CA ALA A 65 -16.29 6.15 4.60
C ALA A 65 -17.21 6.04 3.37
N ALA A 66 -17.44 4.81 2.90
CA ALA A 66 -18.44 4.51 1.91
C ALA A 66 -19.84 4.70 2.50
N GLU A 67 -20.83 4.92 1.63
CA GLU A 67 -22.24 5.03 2.06
C GLU A 67 -22.78 3.69 2.59
N GLU A 68 -22.29 2.58 2.05
CA GLU A 68 -22.68 1.23 2.44
C GLU A 68 -21.75 0.68 3.53
N ARG A 69 -22.36 -0.03 4.49
CA ARG A 69 -21.59 -0.71 5.54
C ARG A 69 -20.87 -1.91 4.92
N PRO A 70 -19.55 -2.08 5.16
CA PRO A 70 -18.81 -3.21 4.63
C PRO A 70 -19.35 -4.54 5.18
N PRO A 71 -19.18 -5.64 4.43
CA PRO A 71 -19.51 -6.97 4.92
C PRO A 71 -18.68 -7.34 6.16
N GLY A 72 -19.10 -8.40 6.86
CA GLY A 72 -18.31 -8.97 7.94
C GLY A 72 -16.99 -9.59 7.43
N PRO A 73 -16.09 -10.02 8.35
CA PRO A 73 -14.85 -10.68 7.98
C PRO A 73 -15.09 -11.91 7.10
N ALA A 74 -14.22 -12.12 6.11
CA ALA A 74 -14.30 -13.23 5.16
C ALA A 74 -13.03 -14.08 5.17
N GLU A 75 -13.19 -15.41 5.07
CA GLU A 75 -12.08 -16.35 5.00
C GLU A 75 -11.60 -16.54 3.56
N HIS A 76 -10.29 -16.43 3.36
CA HIS A 76 -9.59 -16.63 2.10
C HIS A 76 -8.42 -17.59 2.32
N GLY A 77 -8.71 -18.90 2.31
CA GLY A 77 -7.74 -19.93 2.63
C GLY A 77 -7.20 -19.77 4.06
N PRO A 78 -5.88 -19.59 4.28
CA PRO A 78 -5.31 -19.38 5.61
C PRO A 78 -5.48 -17.94 6.12
N TYR A 79 -6.05 -17.04 5.31
CA TYR A 79 -6.16 -15.63 5.62
C TYR A 79 -7.59 -15.24 6.01
N MET A 80 -7.69 -14.24 6.88
CA MET A 80 -8.92 -13.53 7.18
C MET A 80 -8.84 -12.13 6.59
N GLN A 81 -9.84 -11.76 5.79
CA GLN A 81 -10.00 -10.45 5.17
C GLN A 81 -10.95 -9.59 6.00
N TYR A 82 -10.59 -8.33 6.19
CA TYR A 82 -11.40 -7.29 6.82
C TYR A 82 -11.53 -6.12 5.86
N VAL A 83 -12.73 -5.89 5.33
CA VAL A 83 -13.03 -4.71 4.50
C VAL A 83 -13.28 -3.52 5.44
N HIS A 84 -12.61 -2.39 5.16
CA HIS A 84 -12.71 -1.18 5.96
C HIS A 84 -13.99 -0.42 5.63
N MET A 85 -14.33 0.58 6.45
CA MET A 85 -15.54 1.40 6.29
C MET A 85 -15.56 2.23 5.00
N ASP A 86 -14.40 2.45 4.37
CA ASP A 86 -14.28 3.13 3.08
C ASP A 86 -14.60 2.21 1.89
N GLY A 87 -14.79 0.91 2.11
CA GLY A 87 -15.07 -0.10 1.08
C GLY A 87 -13.90 -0.39 0.13
N GLY A 88 -12.84 0.43 0.16
CA GLY A 88 -11.67 0.31 -0.71
C GLY A 88 -10.44 -0.25 0.01
N CYS A 89 -10.28 0.02 1.31
CA CYS A 89 -9.19 -0.56 2.09
C CYS A 89 -9.55 -1.96 2.61
N MET A 90 -8.55 -2.83 2.64
CA MET A 90 -8.69 -4.17 3.22
C MET A 90 -7.47 -4.53 4.05
N THR A 91 -7.69 -5.22 5.16
CA THR A 91 -6.61 -5.81 5.97
C THR A 91 -6.70 -7.32 5.88
N PHE A 92 -5.56 -7.96 5.63
CA PHE A 92 -5.43 -9.41 5.60
C PHE A 92 -4.59 -9.90 6.77
N THR A 93 -5.10 -10.91 7.47
CA THR A 93 -4.40 -11.49 8.61
C THR A 93 -4.20 -12.99 8.46
N ARG A 94 -3.12 -13.52 9.04
CA ARG A 94 -2.91 -14.96 9.23
C ARG A 94 -2.82 -15.24 10.72
N GLY A 95 -3.85 -15.87 11.28
CA GLY A 95 -3.99 -16.04 12.73
C GLY A 95 -4.13 -14.70 13.44
N ARG A 96 -3.08 -14.23 14.12
CA ARG A 96 -3.06 -12.95 14.86
C ARG A 96 -2.16 -11.89 14.21
N MET A 97 -1.55 -12.19 13.07
CA MET A 97 -0.60 -11.30 12.40
C MET A 97 -1.28 -10.62 11.21
N VAL A 98 -1.13 -9.31 11.07
CA VAL A 98 -1.45 -8.60 9.83
C VAL A 98 -0.31 -8.85 8.85
N VAL A 99 -0.63 -9.39 7.68
CA VAL A 99 0.38 -9.79 6.68
C VAL A 99 0.44 -8.82 5.53
N ALA A 100 -0.72 -8.32 5.08
CA ALA A 100 -0.83 -7.39 3.98
C ALA A 100 -2.06 -6.49 4.14
N GLU A 101 -2.00 -5.33 3.50
CA GLU A 101 -3.11 -4.39 3.43
C GLU A 101 -3.29 -3.87 2.00
N LEU A 102 -4.54 -3.84 1.54
CA LEU A 102 -4.93 -3.20 0.30
C LEU A 102 -5.24 -1.73 0.58
N ARG A 103 -4.61 -0.83 -0.16
CA ARG A 103 -4.84 0.62 -0.09
C ARG A 103 -5.17 1.19 -1.48
N PRO A 104 -6.01 2.24 -1.56
CA PRO A 104 -6.21 3.01 -2.79
C PRO A 104 -4.88 3.53 -3.34
N ALA A 105 -4.73 3.49 -4.67
CA ALA A 105 -3.48 3.87 -5.33
C ALA A 105 -3.11 5.35 -5.10
N ASP A 106 -4.08 6.25 -5.20
CA ASP A 106 -3.89 7.69 -4.99
C ASP A 106 -3.45 8.02 -3.56
N TRP A 107 -4.05 7.36 -2.58
CA TRP A 107 -3.67 7.47 -1.18
C TRP A 107 -2.27 6.91 -0.93
N PHE A 108 -1.93 5.80 -1.59
CA PHE A 108 -0.62 5.19 -1.47
C PHE A 108 0.49 6.08 -2.06
N ASP A 109 0.27 6.65 -3.26
CA ASP A 109 1.20 7.59 -3.90
C ASP A 109 1.45 8.81 -3.00
N TRP A 110 0.37 9.35 -2.42
CA TRP A 110 0.47 10.43 -1.45
C TRP A 110 1.32 10.00 -0.23
N LEU A 111 1.07 8.81 0.32
CA LEU A 111 1.77 8.29 1.50
C LEU A 111 3.27 8.13 1.22
N GLU A 112 3.63 7.55 0.08
CA GLU A 112 5.02 7.39 -0.34
C GLU A 112 5.73 8.74 -0.45
N GLN A 113 5.07 9.72 -1.08
CA GLN A 113 5.59 11.07 -1.19
C GLN A 113 5.83 11.71 0.19
N GLN A 114 4.86 11.61 1.11
CA GLN A 114 5.04 12.13 2.47
C GLN A 114 6.18 11.42 3.20
N ALA A 115 6.32 10.10 3.02
CA ALA A 115 7.39 9.32 3.63
C ALA A 115 8.77 9.73 3.10
N VAL A 116 8.90 10.03 1.80
CA VAL A 116 10.12 10.57 1.18
C VAL A 116 10.51 11.90 1.83
N TYR A 117 9.58 12.86 1.92
CA TYR A 117 9.84 14.14 2.55
C TYR A 117 10.17 13.98 4.05
N GLY A 118 9.51 13.03 4.72
CA GLY A 118 9.77 12.69 6.11
C GLY A 118 11.20 12.21 6.34
N ARG A 119 11.72 11.35 5.47
CA ARG A 119 13.11 10.87 5.54
C ARG A 119 14.10 11.99 5.24
N GLN A 120 13.84 12.80 4.21
CA GLN A 120 14.69 13.92 3.82
C GLN A 120 14.86 14.96 4.92
N GLY A 121 13.82 15.20 5.73
CA GLY A 121 13.88 16.12 6.88
C GLY A 121 14.90 15.72 7.96
N TYR A 122 15.36 14.46 7.97
CA TYR A 122 16.37 13.95 8.92
C TYR A 122 17.75 13.76 8.27
N MET A 123 17.89 14.07 6.98
CA MET A 123 19.17 14.03 6.25
C MET A 123 19.91 15.37 6.40
N SER A 124 21.24 15.35 6.32
CA SER A 124 21.99 16.59 6.10
C SER A 124 21.60 17.21 4.75
N PRO A 125 21.78 18.53 4.53
CA PRO A 125 21.50 19.14 3.23
C PRO A 125 22.19 18.46 2.05
N GLU A 126 23.45 18.03 2.23
CA GLU A 126 24.22 17.28 1.23
C GLU A 126 23.61 15.90 0.95
N GLN A 127 23.20 15.19 2.00
CA GLN A 127 22.54 13.88 1.87
C GLN A 127 21.17 13.99 1.19
N SER A 128 20.40 15.03 1.52
CA SER A 128 19.09 15.30 0.92
C SER A 128 19.22 15.59 -0.58
N ALA A 129 20.18 16.44 -0.97
CA ALA A 129 20.44 16.74 -2.38
C ALA A 129 20.89 15.49 -3.16
N ALA A 130 21.81 14.70 -2.61
CA ALA A 130 22.24 13.45 -3.23
C ALA A 130 21.10 12.43 -3.36
N PHE A 131 20.21 12.36 -2.37
CA PHE A 131 19.04 11.49 -2.40
C PHE A 131 18.01 11.93 -3.45
N ALA A 132 17.72 13.24 -3.55
CA ALA A 132 16.85 13.77 -4.59
C ALA A 132 17.41 13.52 -6.00
N GLU A 133 18.72 13.67 -6.19
CA GLU A 133 19.39 13.40 -7.45
C GLU A 133 19.39 11.90 -7.80
N PHE A 134 19.52 11.02 -6.80
CA PHE A 134 19.38 9.57 -6.98
C PHE A 134 17.97 9.19 -7.43
N LEU A 135 16.93 9.75 -6.79
CA LEU A 135 15.53 9.50 -7.17
C LEU A 135 15.24 10.00 -8.60
N ALA A 136 15.76 11.17 -8.98
CA ALA A 136 15.56 11.72 -10.32
C ALA A 136 16.23 10.89 -11.44
N ARG A 137 17.16 9.99 -11.09
CA ARG A 137 17.85 9.09 -12.04
C ARG A 137 17.19 7.71 -12.16
N GLN A 138 16.19 7.41 -11.33
CA GLN A 138 15.47 6.14 -11.44
C GLN A 138 14.64 6.16 -12.75
N PRO A 139 14.73 5.13 -13.60
CA PRO A 139 13.83 5.00 -14.74
C PRO A 139 12.38 4.90 -14.25
N PRO A 140 11.38 5.37 -15.03
CA PRO A 140 9.99 5.19 -14.66
C PRO A 140 9.70 3.71 -14.43
N VAL A 141 9.13 3.38 -13.27
CA VAL A 141 8.74 2.00 -12.95
C VAL A 141 7.55 1.66 -13.85
N GLY A 142 7.80 0.87 -14.91
CA GLY A 142 6.72 0.46 -15.84
C GLY A 142 7.08 0.12 -17.29
N GLU A 143 8.36 0.04 -17.69
CA GLU A 143 8.71 -0.49 -19.04
C GLU A 143 9.54 -1.77 -18.93
N GLN A 144 8.87 -2.93 -18.83
CA GLN A 144 9.37 -4.23 -19.30
C GLN A 144 8.22 -5.07 -19.84
#